data_AF-A0A656JQI2-F1
#
_entry.id   AF-A0A656JQI2-F1
#
_cell.length_a   1.000
_cell.length_b   1.000
_cell.length_c   1.000
_cell.angle_alpha   90.00
_cell.angle_beta   90.00
_cell.angle_gamma   90.00
#
_symmetry.space_group_name_H-M   'P 1'
#
loop_
_entity.id
_entity.type
_entity.pdbx_description
1 polymer ?
#
loop_
_entity_poly.entity_id
_entity_poly.type
_entity_poly.pdbx_seq_one_letter_code
_entity_poly.pdbx_strand_id
1 'polypeptide(L)'
;WLMASPRRYIQPSHVIRIAPEIYGGAFRRDHNLAANHAAKVRSSGKLGYYWQLFAGMGWTSIHWLHKIHQPTLVLAGDDDPLIPLVNMHLLAWRIPNAQLHIIDDGHLFLITRAEAVAPIIMGFLQQERQRAVMHPQPTPTRTR
;
A
#
# COMPACT_ATOMS: atom_id res chain seq x y z
N TRP A 1 4.00 12.29 -16.07
CA TRP A 1 4.84 11.92 -17.24
C TRP A 1 6.11 11.13 -16.86
N LEU A 2 6.49 11.01 -15.57
CA LEU A 2 7.63 10.18 -15.12
C LEU A 2 7.38 8.66 -15.18
N MET A 3 6.14 8.19 -15.09
CA MET A 3 5.82 6.75 -15.15
C MET A 3 5.78 6.17 -16.56
N ALA A 4 5.79 7.01 -17.61
CA ALA A 4 5.63 6.56 -19.00
C ALA A 4 6.96 6.13 -19.65
N SER A 5 8.10 6.29 -18.96
CA SER A 5 9.41 5.96 -19.51
C SER A 5 9.97 4.66 -18.92
N PRO A 6 10.27 3.62 -19.73
CA PRO A 6 10.90 2.38 -19.27
C PRO A 6 12.34 2.59 -18.75
N ARG A 7 12.88 3.81 -18.85
CA ARG A 7 14.19 4.20 -18.28
C ARG A 7 14.28 4.01 -16.77
N ARG A 8 13.16 3.91 -16.06
CA ARG A 8 13.09 3.56 -14.63
C ARG A 8 13.67 2.19 -14.29
N TYR A 9 13.71 1.24 -15.22
CA TYR A 9 14.13 -0.12 -14.92
C TYR A 9 15.43 -0.54 -15.62
N ILE A 10 15.93 0.32 -16.52
CA ILE A 10 17.07 0.01 -17.41
C ILE A 10 18.36 0.69 -16.93
N GLN A 11 18.26 1.75 -16.12
CA GLN A 11 19.41 2.53 -15.66
C GLN A 11 19.37 2.75 -14.14
N PRO A 12 20.25 2.09 -13.36
CA PRO A 12 20.36 2.26 -11.91
C PRO A 12 20.60 3.72 -11.51
N SER A 13 21.40 4.45 -12.29
CA SER A 13 21.66 5.89 -12.12
C SER A 13 20.42 6.76 -12.34
N HIS A 14 19.44 6.30 -13.12
CA HIS A 14 18.18 7.00 -13.32
C HIS A 14 17.19 6.73 -12.17
N VAL A 15 17.16 5.51 -11.62
CA VAL A 15 16.37 5.15 -10.42
C VAL A 15 16.80 6.00 -9.22
N ILE A 16 18.10 6.13 -9.00
CA ILE A 16 18.66 6.94 -7.91
C ILE A 16 18.23 8.42 -8.06
N ARG A 17 18.13 8.91 -9.30
CA ARG A 17 17.76 10.30 -9.58
C ARG A 17 16.26 10.59 -9.42
N ILE A 18 15.40 9.62 -9.71
CA ILE A 18 13.93 9.79 -9.64
C ILE A 18 13.32 9.25 -8.34
N ALA A 19 14.06 8.48 -7.55
CA ALA A 19 13.58 7.90 -6.30
C ALA A 19 12.99 8.93 -5.31
N PRO A 20 13.58 10.13 -5.12
CA PRO A 20 12.98 11.19 -4.30
C PRO A 20 11.61 11.66 -4.81
N GLU A 21 11.44 11.78 -6.13
CA GLU A 21 10.20 12.27 -6.77
C GLU A 21 9.12 11.20 -6.88
N ILE A 22 9.52 9.93 -6.87
CA ILE A 22 8.62 8.80 -7.11
C ILE A 22 8.17 8.14 -5.81
N TYR A 23 9.08 8.02 -4.85
CA TYR A 23 8.80 7.33 -3.60
C TYR A 23 8.58 8.29 -2.44
N GLY A 24 9.07 9.54 -2.50
CA GLY A 24 8.88 10.52 -1.44
C GLY A 24 9.48 10.10 -0.08
N GLY A 25 9.17 10.87 0.97
CA GLY A 25 9.56 10.57 2.34
C GLY A 25 11.06 10.44 2.57
N ALA A 26 11.49 9.36 3.25
CA ALA A 26 12.89 9.11 3.57
C ALA A 26 13.81 9.06 2.34
N PHE A 27 13.28 8.69 1.16
CA PHE A 27 14.04 8.71 -0.10
C PHE A 27 14.35 10.13 -0.60
N ARG A 28 13.67 11.18 -0.09
CA ARG A 28 14.07 12.58 -0.35
C ARG A 28 15.26 13.02 0.50
N ARG A 29 15.51 12.35 1.62
CA ARG A 29 16.50 12.77 2.64
C ARG A 29 17.75 11.89 2.66
N ASP A 30 17.66 10.64 2.20
CA ASP A 30 18.77 9.69 2.23
C ASP A 30 19.04 9.05 0.85
N HIS A 31 20.19 9.43 0.27
CA HIS A 31 20.65 8.94 -1.03
C HIS A 31 21.15 7.49 -1.00
N ASN A 32 21.54 6.96 0.17
CA ASN A 32 22.04 5.58 0.30
C ASN A 32 20.89 4.56 0.25
N LEU A 33 19.71 4.92 0.75
CA LEU A 33 18.50 4.09 0.64
C LEU A 33 18.06 3.93 -0.82
N ALA A 34 18.18 4.99 -1.63
CA ALA A 34 17.92 4.96 -3.06
C ALA A 34 18.84 3.99 -3.81
N ALA A 35 20.13 3.97 -3.47
CA ALA A 35 21.13 3.08 -4.08
C ALA A 35 20.87 1.60 -3.74
N ASN A 36 20.56 1.29 -2.48
CA ASN A 36 20.25 -0.07 -2.04
C ASN A 36 18.96 -0.63 -2.64
N HIS A 37 17.96 0.22 -2.86
CA HIS A 37 16.73 -0.17 -3.55
C HIS A 37 16.97 -0.39 -5.04
N ALA A 38 17.71 0.51 -5.70
CA ALA A 38 18.05 0.39 -7.13
C ALA A 38 18.83 -0.89 -7.45
N ALA A 39 19.72 -1.33 -6.55
CA ALA A 39 20.50 -2.56 -6.71
C ALA A 39 19.65 -3.85 -6.71
N LYS A 40 18.45 -3.83 -6.10
CA LYS A 40 17.56 -5.00 -5.98
C LYS A 40 16.48 -5.07 -7.06
N VAL A 41 16.25 -3.98 -7.79
CA VAL A 41 15.21 -3.89 -8.82
C VAL A 41 15.73 -4.52 -10.12
N ARG A 42 15.15 -5.67 -10.50
CA ARG A 42 15.35 -6.29 -11.83
C ARG A 42 14.02 -6.21 -12.60
N SER A 43 14.07 -5.79 -13.87
CA SER A 43 12.90 -5.77 -14.74
C SER A 43 12.95 -6.88 -15.78
N SER A 44 11.82 -7.54 -15.96
CA SER A 44 11.57 -8.47 -17.04
C SER A 44 11.10 -7.73 -18.29
N GLY A 45 12.02 -7.40 -19.20
CA GLY A 45 11.75 -7.02 -20.59
C GLY A 45 10.93 -5.73 -20.82
N LYS A 46 11.30 -4.95 -21.85
CA LYS A 46 10.61 -3.68 -22.19
C LYS A 46 9.12 -3.86 -22.51
N LEU A 47 8.76 -4.95 -23.19
CA LEU A 47 7.38 -5.21 -23.59
C LEU A 47 6.49 -5.60 -22.40
N GLY A 48 7.02 -6.40 -21.47
CA GLY A 48 6.30 -6.78 -20.25
C GLY A 48 5.96 -5.58 -19.36
N TYR A 49 6.84 -4.59 -19.32
CA TYR A 49 6.60 -3.34 -18.61
C TYR A 49 5.39 -2.56 -19.17
N TYR A 50 5.30 -2.42 -20.49
CA TYR A 50 4.16 -1.73 -21.11
C TYR A 50 2.84 -2.49 -20.88
N TRP A 51 2.86 -3.82 -20.94
CA TRP A 51 1.69 -4.63 -20.60
C TRP A 51 1.29 -4.50 -19.13
N GLN A 52 2.25 -4.40 -18.21
CA GLN A 52 1.98 -4.14 -16.79
C GLN A 52 1.31 -2.77 -16.57
N LEU A 53 1.78 -1.73 -17.27
CA LEU A 53 1.13 -0.41 -17.21
C LEU A 53 -0.27 -0.43 -17.81
N PHE A 54 -0.45 -1.12 -18.94
CA PHE A 54 -1.75 -1.24 -19.61
C PHE A 54 -2.76 -2.01 -18.76
N ALA A 55 -2.31 -3.07 -18.06
CA ALA A 55 -3.16 -3.84 -17.14
C ALA A 55 -3.68 -3.00 -15.96
N GLY A 56 -2.89 -2.02 -15.49
CA GLY A 56 -3.34 -1.08 -14.46
C GLY A 56 -4.26 0.03 -15.00
N MET A 57 -4.26 0.26 -16.31
CA MET A 57 -5.02 1.35 -16.92
C MET A 57 -6.50 0.95 -17.04
N GLY A 58 -7.37 1.70 -16.35
CA GLY A 58 -8.82 1.48 -16.38
C GLY A 58 -9.35 0.54 -15.29
N TRP A 59 -8.48 -0.05 -14.47
CA TRP A 59 -8.92 -0.84 -13.32
C TRP A 59 -9.40 0.05 -12.17
N THR A 60 -10.58 -0.23 -11.61
CA THR A 60 -11.09 0.43 -10.40
C THR A 60 -11.84 -0.54 -9.50
N SER A 61 -11.53 -0.50 -8.20
CA SER A 61 -12.23 -1.30 -7.18
C SER A 61 -13.39 -0.56 -6.53
N ILE A 62 -13.57 0.74 -6.81
CA ILE A 62 -14.45 1.64 -6.03
C ILE A 62 -15.91 1.16 -5.96
N HIS A 63 -16.40 0.52 -7.02
CA HIS A 63 -17.78 0.03 -7.11
C HIS A 63 -18.07 -1.12 -6.15
N TRP A 64 -17.04 -1.82 -5.64
CA TRP A 64 -17.19 -3.07 -4.90
C TRP A 64 -16.66 -3.00 -3.46
N LEU A 65 -15.90 -1.95 -3.11
CA LEU A 65 -15.26 -1.80 -1.79
C LEU A 65 -16.23 -1.93 -0.60
N HIS A 66 -17.49 -1.55 -0.79
CA HIS A 66 -18.54 -1.67 0.22
C HIS A 66 -18.93 -3.10 0.59
N LYS A 67 -18.56 -4.06 -0.26
CA LYS A 67 -18.80 -5.49 -0.02
C LYS A 67 -17.70 -6.11 0.86
N ILE A 68 -16.63 -5.36 1.16
CA ILE A 68 -15.56 -5.81 2.05
C ILE A 68 -16.04 -5.57 3.49
N HIS A 69 -16.59 -6.62 4.10
CA HIS A 69 -17.06 -6.58 5.49
C HIS A 69 -15.96 -7.00 6.49
N GLN A 70 -14.85 -7.54 6.00
CA GLN A 70 -13.71 -7.87 6.82
C GLN A 70 -13.11 -6.58 7.42
N PRO A 71 -12.71 -6.60 8.68
CA PRO A 71 -11.87 -5.55 9.23
C PRO A 71 -10.66 -5.35 8.33
N THR A 72 -10.38 -4.08 8.01
CA THR A 72 -9.37 -3.74 7.00
C THR A 72 -8.45 -2.65 7.54
N LEU A 73 -7.15 -2.89 7.51
CA LEU A 73 -6.16 -1.85 7.81
C LEU A 73 -5.68 -1.23 6.50
N VAL A 74 -5.88 0.07 6.36
CA VAL A 74 -5.34 0.89 5.27
C VAL A 74 -4.13 1.65 5.80
N LEU A 75 -2.95 1.40 5.22
CA LEU A 75 -1.70 2.10 5.56
C LEU A 75 -1.30 3.01 4.40
N ALA A 76 -0.96 4.26 4.72
CA ALA A 76 -0.62 5.27 3.73
C ALA A 76 0.57 6.11 4.19
N GLY A 77 1.48 6.44 3.26
CA GLY A 77 2.44 7.52 3.46
C GLY A 77 1.80 8.88 3.19
N ASP A 78 2.08 9.90 3.99
CA ASP A 78 1.60 11.27 3.77
C ASP A 78 2.34 12.02 2.66
N ASP A 79 3.58 11.62 2.36
CA ASP A 79 4.39 12.14 1.25
C ASP A 79 4.56 11.08 0.15
N ASP A 80 3.53 10.30 -0.16
CA ASP A 80 3.51 9.36 -1.31
C ASP A 80 3.16 10.11 -2.62
N PRO A 81 4.13 10.31 -3.54
CA PRO A 81 3.87 11.00 -4.81
C PRO A 81 3.26 10.09 -5.87
N LEU A 82 3.31 8.77 -5.66
CA LEU A 82 2.84 7.75 -6.60
C LEU A 82 1.34 7.53 -6.44
N ILE A 83 0.89 7.43 -5.19
CA ILE A 83 -0.50 7.20 -4.83
C ILE A 83 -0.95 8.33 -3.90
N PRO A 84 -1.75 9.29 -4.39
CA PRO A 84 -2.24 10.39 -3.57
C PRO A 84 -2.98 9.91 -2.33
N LEU A 85 -2.72 10.56 -1.19
CA LEU A 85 -3.36 10.26 0.10
C LEU A 85 -4.90 10.29 0.03
N VAL A 86 -5.47 11.12 -0.85
CA VAL A 86 -6.93 11.17 -1.11
C VAL A 86 -7.49 9.79 -1.50
N ASN A 87 -6.73 8.98 -2.24
CA ASN A 87 -7.16 7.63 -2.61
C ASN A 87 -7.28 6.74 -1.36
N MET A 88 -6.41 6.92 -0.37
CA MET A 88 -6.41 6.15 0.87
C MET A 88 -7.59 6.55 1.78
N HIS A 89 -7.90 7.84 1.84
CA HIS A 89 -9.13 8.32 2.46
C HIS A 89 -10.39 7.75 1.79
N LEU A 90 -10.40 7.70 0.46
CA LEU A 90 -11.52 7.13 -0.31
C LEU A 90 -11.70 5.63 -0.03
N LEU A 91 -10.61 4.87 0.06
CA LEU A 91 -10.65 3.46 0.45
C LEU A 91 -11.23 3.31 1.86
N ALA A 92 -10.70 4.04 2.83
CA ALA A 92 -11.13 3.97 4.22
C ALA A 92 -12.60 4.40 4.40
N TRP A 93 -13.06 5.39 3.63
CA TRP A 93 -14.46 5.81 3.64
C TRP A 93 -15.40 4.76 3.03
N ARG A 94 -14.96 4.06 1.98
CA ARG A 94 -15.81 3.14 1.22
C ARG A 94 -15.90 1.74 1.84
N ILE A 95 -14.88 1.33 2.59
CA ILE A 95 -14.84 0.04 3.28
C ILE A 95 -15.44 0.20 4.69
N PRO A 96 -16.57 -0.48 5.02
CA PRO A 96 -17.30 -0.25 6.27
C PRO A 96 -16.49 -0.43 7.56
N ASN A 97 -15.56 -1.38 7.59
CA ASN A 97 -14.76 -1.73 8.78
C ASN A 97 -13.28 -1.38 8.60
N ALA A 98 -12.99 -0.30 7.87
CA ALA A 98 -11.61 0.12 7.64
C ALA A 98 -11.07 1.02 8.76
N GLN A 99 -9.79 0.83 9.04
CA GLN A 99 -8.97 1.71 9.87
C GLN A 99 -7.87 2.30 8.99
N LEU A 100 -7.77 3.63 8.92
CA LEU A 100 -6.71 4.33 8.18
C LEU A 100 -5.61 4.75 9.15
N HIS A 101 -4.38 4.33 8.88
CA HIS A 101 -3.19 4.80 9.57
C HIS A 101 -2.26 5.49 8.58
N ILE A 102 -1.96 6.75 8.86
CA ILE A 102 -1.08 7.60 8.06
C ILE A 102 0.30 7.59 8.72
N ILE A 103 1.33 7.33 7.92
CA ILE A 103 2.72 7.27 8.33
C ILE A 103 3.41 8.48 7.72
N ASP A 104 4.22 9.18 8.52
CA ASP A 104 5.06 10.32 8.11
C ASP A 104 6.22 9.85 7.21
N ASP A 105 5.90 9.37 6.01
CA ASP A 105 6.85 8.83 5.05
C ASP A 105 6.20 8.73 3.66
N GLY A 106 6.98 8.29 2.67
CA GLY A 106 6.54 8.12 1.31
C GLY A 106 6.06 6.70 0.99
N HIS A 107 5.95 6.40 -0.29
CA HIS A 107 5.43 5.14 -0.84
C HIS A 107 6.08 3.86 -0.27
N LEU A 108 7.35 3.94 0.12
CA LEU A 108 8.14 2.80 0.60
C LEU A 108 8.26 2.74 2.13
N PHE A 109 7.31 3.34 2.86
CA PHE A 109 7.26 3.37 4.33
C PHE A 109 7.45 2.00 5.00
N LEU A 110 7.06 0.90 4.35
CA LEU A 110 7.25 -0.47 4.87
C LEU A 110 8.72 -0.88 4.99
N ILE A 111 9.59 -0.30 4.16
CA ILE A 111 11.03 -0.57 4.17
C ILE A 111 11.75 0.44 5.06
N THR A 112 11.39 1.72 4.93
CA THR A 112 12.08 2.83 5.59
C THR A 112 11.68 2.99 7.05
N ARG A 113 10.46 2.61 7.42
CA ARG A 113 9.94 2.67 8.79
C ARG A 113 9.41 1.31 9.26
N ALA A 114 10.08 0.23 8.88
CA ALA A 114 9.68 -1.13 9.25
C ALA A 114 9.43 -1.30 10.77
N GLU A 115 10.29 -0.73 11.61
CA GLU A 115 10.17 -0.81 13.07
C GLU A 115 8.91 -0.10 13.62
N ALA A 116 8.47 0.98 12.97
CA ALA A 116 7.26 1.70 13.36
C ALA A 116 5.99 1.03 12.81
N VAL A 117 6.08 0.42 11.62
CA VAL A 117 4.90 -0.13 10.93
C VAL A 117 4.61 -1.57 11.36
N ALA A 118 5.63 -2.37 11.66
CA ALA A 118 5.45 -3.76 12.05
C ALA A 118 4.55 -3.91 13.30
N PRO A 119 4.69 -3.12 14.38
CA PRO A 119 3.78 -3.20 15.53
C PRO A 119 2.33 -2.87 15.18
N ILE A 120 2.08 -1.94 14.26
CA ILE A 120 0.73 -1.55 13.83
C ILE A 120 0.06 -2.74 13.11
N ILE A 121 0.77 -3.36 12.17
CA ILE A 121 0.28 -4.54 11.45
C ILE A 121 0.02 -5.70 12.42
N MET A 122 0.98 -5.97 13.31
CA MET A 122 0.85 -7.07 14.28
C MET A 122 -0.30 -6.84 15.25
N GLY A 123 -0.47 -5.61 15.73
CA GLY A 123 -1.59 -5.23 16.60
C GLY A 123 -2.95 -5.44 15.93
N PHE A 124 -3.08 -5.01 14.67
CA PHE A 124 -4.29 -5.22 13.88
C PHE A 124 -4.59 -6.71 13.68
N LEU A 125 -3.60 -7.52 13.30
CA LEU A 125 -3.79 -8.97 13.12
C LEU A 125 -4.13 -9.70 14.43
N GLN A 126 -3.62 -9.24 15.56
CA GLN A 126 -3.92 -9.81 16.86
C GLN A 126 -5.36 -9.50 17.31
N GLN A 127 -5.90 -8.33 16.99
CA GLN A 127 -7.29 -7.96 17.26
C GLN A 127 -8.27 -8.82 16.44
N GLU A 128 -7.95 -9.15 15.19
CA GLU A 128 -8.77 -10.04 14.36
C GLU A 128 -8.88 -11.46 14.91
N ARG A 129 -7.80 -12.00 15.51
CA ARG A 129 -7.85 -13.33 16.16
C ARG A 129 -8.85 -13.41 17.30
N GLN A 130 -9.31 -12.28 17.84
CA GLN A 130 -10.28 -12.24 18.94
C GLN A 130 -11.75 -12.20 18.47
N ARG A 131 -12.04 -12.01 17.17
CA ARG A 131 -13.42 -11.78 16.65
C ARG A 131 -13.93 -12.77 15.59
N ALA A 132 -13.35 -13.97 15.48
CA ALA A 132 -13.98 -15.04 14.69
C ALA A 132 -14.98 -15.84 15.55
N VAL A 133 -16.19 -15.30 15.77
CA VAL A 133 -17.32 -16.11 16.25
C VAL A 133 -17.76 -17.01 15.08
N MET A 134 -17.17 -18.21 14.98
CA MET A 134 -17.43 -19.15 13.88
C MET A 134 -18.79 -19.86 13.97
N HIS A 135 -19.53 -19.67 15.07
CA HIS A 135 -20.89 -20.18 15.25
C HIS A 135 -21.81 -19.11 15.81
N PRO A 136 -22.94 -18.78 15.14
CA PRO A 136 -24.03 -18.07 15.81
C PRO A 136 -24.37 -18.87 17.08
N GLN A 137 -24.27 -18.24 18.25
CA GLN A 137 -24.81 -18.85 19.46
C GLN A 137 -26.31 -19.10 19.21
N PRO A 138 -26.81 -20.33 19.39
CA PRO A 138 -28.22 -20.60 19.18
C PRO A 138 -29.01 -19.70 20.12
N THR A 139 -29.97 -18.96 19.53
CA THR A 139 -30.90 -18.11 20.26
C THR A 139 -31.51 -18.92 21.40
N PRO A 140 -31.40 -18.50 22.67
CA PRO A 140 -31.97 -19.28 23.77
C PRO A 140 -33.46 -19.43 23.54
N THR A 141 -33.91 -20.67 23.40
CA THR A 141 -35.32 -21.03 23.25
C THR A 141 -36.06 -20.48 24.46
N ARG A 142 -36.94 -19.51 24.21
CA ARG A 142 -37.77 -18.90 25.25
C ARG A 142 -38.81 -19.93 25.67
N THR A 143 -38.53 -20.68 26.73
CA THR A 143 -39.50 -21.58 27.38
C THR A 143 -40.66 -20.73 27.89
N ARG A 144 -41.87 -21.05 27.41
CA ARG A 144 -43.14 -20.68 28.05
C ARG A 144 -43.57 -21.82 28.95
#